data_AF-A0A2D9H320-F1
#
_entry.id   AF-A0A2D9H320-F1
#
_cell.length_a   1.000
_cell.length_b   1.000
_cell.length_c   1.000
_cell.angle_alpha   90.00
_cell.angle_beta   90.00
_cell.angle_gamma   90.00
#
_symmetry.space_group_name_H-M   'P 1'
#
loop_
_entity.id
_entity.type
_entity.pdbx_description
1 polymer ?
#
loop_
_entity_poly.entity_id
_entity_poly.type
_entity_poly.pdbx_seq_one_letter_code
_entity_poly.pdbx_strand_id
1 'polypeptide(L)'
;MTRSSRLLVALVLLLGTPWPAQAVPRGDEAVAERVPARERHRTDLVPVPGRAWVVLRGHGWGHGHGMSQYGAGAAAEAGRTWREILDFYYPGTDTGPADGEVRVLLTADSTPDLVVRHQPGLTLLDGAGGAAVLPGGVTDQWRITPTATGSVLQRRTTRGGVVRWRTERPVPVGAGFTAGGAPVVLVTPAGEAGYRGRLLSVPGSEARDTVNVLGLEDYVRGVVTREMPASWPAEAIAAQAVAARTYAVRARAGAAGRAYDVCDTTACQVYGGAAGETAAGSAAVSATAGTVLTWQGAPALTMYSSSNGGRSLGVDGIPYLVDQRDPWDDWAPNPNHTWMRRIADSTLESRWPAVGELTGVRVLAREGGGEWGGRVLGVRLVGTGGTVTVPAAELKAALGLKERWFTVVGARRRW
;
A
#
# COMPACT_ATOMS: atom_id res chain seq x y z
N MET A 1 -0.28 47.13 -4.60
CA MET A 1 -0.27 46.23 -3.42
C MET A 1 -0.50 44.80 -3.90
N THR A 2 0.60 44.08 -4.14
CA THR A 2 0.64 42.70 -4.60
C THR A 2 0.34 41.74 -3.46
N ARG A 3 -0.78 41.01 -3.53
CA ARG A 3 -1.05 39.87 -2.62
C ARG A 3 -0.53 38.59 -3.27
N SER A 4 0.52 38.06 -2.66
CA SER A 4 1.18 36.81 -3.01
C SER A 4 0.32 35.63 -2.55
N SER A 5 -0.13 34.81 -3.51
CA SER A 5 -0.85 33.55 -3.25
C SER A 5 0.16 32.46 -2.93
N ARG A 6 0.27 32.06 -1.66
CA ARG A 6 1.06 30.89 -1.25
C ARG A 6 0.29 29.62 -1.65
N LEU A 7 0.81 28.91 -2.65
CA LEU A 7 0.41 27.54 -2.98
C LEU A 7 0.83 26.62 -1.82
N LEU A 8 -0.14 26.02 -1.15
CA LEU A 8 0.10 24.97 -0.16
C LEU A 8 0.24 23.64 -0.92
N VAL A 9 1.47 23.18 -1.14
CA VAL A 9 1.73 21.82 -1.62
C VAL A 9 1.46 20.87 -0.45
N ALA A 10 0.38 20.10 -0.51
CA ALA A 10 0.09 19.08 0.48
C ALA A 10 1.08 17.92 0.31
N LEU A 11 2.06 17.85 1.21
CA LEU A 11 2.96 16.71 1.37
C LEU A 11 2.15 15.53 1.94
N VAL A 12 1.82 14.54 1.11
CA VAL A 12 1.20 13.30 1.59
C VAL A 12 2.25 12.53 2.40
N LEU A 13 2.13 12.59 3.74
CA LEU A 13 2.88 11.78 4.67
C LEU A 13 2.38 10.33 4.59
N LEU A 14 2.97 9.53 3.69
CA LEU A 14 2.80 8.08 3.67
C LEU A 14 3.53 7.49 4.88
N LEU A 15 2.85 7.36 6.02
CA LEU A 15 3.33 6.58 7.14
C LEU A 15 3.34 5.10 6.73
N GLY A 16 4.51 4.60 6.36
CA GLY A 16 4.70 3.18 6.05
C GLY A 16 4.51 2.34 7.31
N THR A 17 3.33 1.74 7.45
CA THR A 17 3.10 0.67 8.42
C THR A 17 3.65 -0.65 7.85
N PRO A 18 4.16 -1.55 8.72
CA PRO A 18 4.73 -2.81 8.28
C PRO A 18 3.67 -3.76 7.70
N TRP A 19 4.08 -4.48 6.67
CA TRP A 19 3.36 -5.55 5.98
C TRP A 19 2.83 -6.59 6.99
N PRO A 20 1.53 -6.94 7.00
CA PRO A 20 1.04 -8.05 7.80
C PRO A 20 1.54 -9.37 7.18
N ALA A 21 2.28 -10.14 7.97
CA ALA A 21 2.81 -11.45 7.58
C ALA A 21 1.68 -12.41 7.17
N GLN A 22 1.35 -12.46 5.88
CA GLN A 22 0.64 -13.59 5.29
C GLN A 22 1.56 -14.23 4.26
N ALA A 23 2.17 -15.33 4.72
CA ALA A 23 2.87 -16.37 3.97
C ALA A 23 3.89 -15.89 2.92
N VAL A 24 4.90 -15.15 3.39
CA VAL A 24 6.28 -15.49 3.00
C VAL A 24 6.53 -16.92 3.50
N PRO A 25 7.11 -17.85 2.71
CA PRO A 25 7.42 -19.19 3.19
C PRO A 25 8.15 -19.09 4.53
N ARG A 26 7.69 -19.82 5.56
CA ARG A 26 8.35 -19.86 6.88
C ARG A 26 9.81 -20.30 6.69
N GLY A 27 10.71 -19.32 6.67
CA GLY A 27 12.16 -19.51 6.60
C GLY A 27 12.94 -18.70 7.64
N ASP A 28 12.26 -17.97 8.52
CA ASP A 28 12.89 -16.89 9.31
C ASP A 28 13.45 -17.30 10.68
N GLU A 29 13.32 -18.55 11.12
CA GLU A 29 13.99 -19.02 12.35
C GLU A 29 15.44 -19.48 12.14
N ALA A 30 15.92 -19.60 10.89
CA ALA A 30 17.25 -20.15 10.59
C ALA A 30 18.28 -19.12 10.06
N VAL A 31 17.96 -17.82 10.06
CA VAL A 31 18.82 -16.76 9.46
C VAL A 31 20.19 -16.67 10.17
N ALA A 32 20.29 -17.08 11.44
CA ALA A 32 21.55 -17.10 12.18
C ALA A 32 22.55 -18.19 11.70
N GLU A 33 22.08 -19.26 11.05
CA GLU A 33 22.91 -20.44 10.73
C GLU A 33 23.18 -20.66 9.24
N ARG A 34 22.48 -19.97 8.33
CA ARG A 34 22.55 -20.27 6.88
C ARG A 34 23.36 -19.29 6.02
N VAL A 35 24.11 -18.36 6.61
CA VAL A 35 24.91 -17.40 5.82
C VAL A 35 26.25 -18.04 5.41
N PRO A 36 26.50 -18.30 4.10
CA PRO A 36 27.79 -18.82 3.65
C PRO A 36 28.91 -17.82 3.97
N ALA A 37 30.07 -18.34 4.39
CA ALA A 37 31.16 -17.55 4.96
C ALA A 37 31.85 -16.54 4.01
N ARG A 38 31.43 -16.40 2.75
CA ARG A 38 32.21 -15.72 1.70
C ARG A 38 31.87 -14.26 1.39
N GLU A 39 30.81 -13.68 1.97
CA GLU A 39 30.47 -12.26 1.75
C GLU A 39 30.31 -11.47 3.06
N ARG A 40 31.29 -11.60 3.96
CA ARG A 40 31.40 -10.73 5.13
C ARG A 40 32.01 -9.38 4.72
N HIS A 41 31.21 -8.48 4.13
CA HIS A 41 31.58 -7.06 4.13
C HIS A 41 31.67 -6.60 5.59
N ARG A 42 32.80 -5.98 5.99
CA ARG A 42 33.16 -5.63 7.38
C ARG A 42 31.94 -5.20 8.21
N THR A 43 31.49 -6.13 9.04
CA THR A 43 30.46 -5.99 10.06
C THR A 43 31.07 -5.25 11.25
N ASP A 44 31.33 -3.95 11.10
CA ASP A 44 31.88 -3.17 12.19
C ASP A 44 30.79 -2.99 13.25
N LEU A 45 31.05 -3.50 14.46
CA LEU A 45 30.27 -3.13 15.63
C LEU A 45 30.46 -1.62 15.80
N VAL A 46 29.40 -0.84 15.61
CA VAL A 46 29.45 0.59 15.87
C VAL A 46 29.25 0.79 17.37
N PRO A 47 30.26 1.30 18.10
CA PRO A 47 30.10 1.58 19.52
C PRO A 47 29.09 2.70 19.73
N VAL A 48 28.23 2.55 20.74
CA VAL A 48 27.23 3.54 21.14
C VAL A 48 27.62 4.05 22.53
N PRO A 49 28.03 5.32 22.67
CA PRO A 49 28.21 5.90 23.99
C PRO A 49 26.83 6.11 24.64
N GLY A 50 26.73 5.98 25.96
CA GLY A 50 25.47 6.23 26.67
C GLY A 50 24.91 7.63 26.39
N ARG A 51 23.59 7.73 26.30
CA ARG A 51 22.84 8.92 25.87
C ARG A 51 23.26 9.39 24.48
N ALA A 52 23.14 8.54 23.47
CA ALA A 52 23.53 8.86 22.09
C ALA A 52 22.38 8.77 21.06
N TRP A 53 22.58 9.47 19.96
CA TRP A 53 21.91 9.24 18.69
C TRP A 53 22.66 8.17 17.90
N VAL A 54 22.03 7.04 17.62
CA VAL A 54 22.45 6.11 16.57
C VAL A 54 22.06 6.72 15.22
N VAL A 55 23.05 6.94 14.36
CA VAL A 55 22.84 7.60 13.06
C VAL A 55 22.89 6.56 11.94
N LEU A 56 21.81 6.49 11.18
CA LEU A 56 21.68 5.67 9.98
C LEU A 56 21.74 6.55 8.73
N ARG A 57 22.46 6.08 7.71
CA ARG A 57 22.29 6.52 6.32
C ARG A 57 21.71 5.37 5.53
N GLY A 58 20.76 5.65 4.64
CA GLY A 58 20.14 4.62 3.83
C GLY A 58 19.70 5.08 2.46
N HIS A 59 19.20 4.12 1.69
CA HIS A 59 18.70 4.31 0.33
C HIS A 59 17.25 3.85 0.22
N GLY A 60 16.54 4.41 -0.76
CA GLY A 60 15.20 3.99 -1.15
C GLY A 60 14.10 4.27 -0.14
N TRP A 61 12.88 3.95 -0.54
CA TRP A 61 11.69 3.96 0.29
C TRP A 61 10.68 2.94 -0.21
N GLY A 62 10.40 1.95 0.64
CA GLY A 62 9.48 0.87 0.33
C GLY A 62 10.13 -0.49 0.52
N HIS A 63 9.90 -1.43 -0.38
CA HIS A 63 10.46 -2.78 -0.30
C HIS A 63 11.58 -3.03 -1.33
N GLY A 64 11.72 -2.17 -2.34
CA GLY A 64 12.83 -2.23 -3.29
C GLY A 64 12.74 -3.33 -4.34
N HIS A 65 11.61 -4.01 -4.48
CA HIS A 65 11.39 -5.00 -5.55
C HIS A 65 10.63 -4.35 -6.71
N GLY A 66 10.95 -4.75 -7.95
CA GLY A 66 10.25 -4.27 -9.15
C GLY A 66 10.40 -2.76 -9.36
N MET A 67 9.31 -2.11 -9.79
CA MET A 67 9.33 -0.73 -10.27
C MET A 67 9.58 0.31 -9.17
N SER A 68 10.59 1.16 -9.36
CA SER A 68 10.73 2.42 -8.63
C SER A 68 9.80 3.46 -9.24
N GLN A 69 8.91 4.06 -8.43
CA GLN A 69 8.03 5.12 -8.91
C GLN A 69 8.85 6.34 -9.34
N TYR A 70 9.78 6.80 -8.51
CA TYR A 70 10.67 7.91 -8.89
C TYR A 70 11.52 7.58 -10.10
N GLY A 71 12.01 6.35 -10.23
CA GLY A 71 12.75 5.91 -11.40
C GLY A 71 11.89 5.86 -12.67
N ALA A 72 10.63 5.41 -12.58
CA ALA A 72 9.68 5.51 -13.69
C ALA A 72 9.42 6.97 -14.10
N GLY A 73 9.31 7.88 -13.11
CA GLY A 73 9.21 9.32 -13.35
C GLY A 73 10.42 9.86 -14.12
N ALA A 74 11.64 9.54 -13.66
CA ALA A 74 12.88 9.98 -14.30
C ALA A 74 13.08 9.38 -15.71
N ALA A 75 12.73 8.10 -15.90
CA ALA A 75 12.77 7.46 -17.20
C ALA A 75 11.79 8.13 -18.18
N ALA A 76 10.60 8.49 -17.72
CA ALA A 76 9.62 9.21 -18.53
C ALA A 76 10.07 10.65 -18.87
N GLU A 77 10.70 11.37 -17.93
CA GLU A 77 11.35 12.67 -18.20
C GLU A 77 12.47 12.55 -19.26
N ALA A 78 13.16 11.41 -19.27
CA ALA A 78 14.16 11.08 -20.29
C ALA A 78 13.56 10.56 -21.61
N GLY A 79 12.23 10.64 -21.78
CA GLY A 79 11.53 10.32 -23.02
C GLY A 79 11.19 8.83 -23.20
N ARG A 80 11.30 8.01 -22.14
CA ARG A 80 10.89 6.60 -22.21
C ARG A 80 9.38 6.47 -22.19
N THR A 81 8.88 5.59 -23.06
CA THR A 81 7.47 5.18 -23.07
C THR A 81 7.16 4.28 -21.88
N TRP A 82 5.89 4.17 -21.52
CA TRP A 82 5.44 3.29 -20.45
C TRP A 82 5.84 1.83 -20.69
N ARG A 83 5.91 1.39 -21.95
CA ARG A 83 6.39 0.04 -22.31
C ARG A 83 7.85 -0.14 -21.96
N GLU A 84 8.72 0.77 -22.42
CA GLU A 84 10.15 0.72 -22.10
C GLU A 84 10.43 0.79 -20.60
N ILE A 85 9.63 1.58 -19.87
CA ILE A 85 9.71 1.65 -18.40
C ILE A 85 9.37 0.29 -17.78
N LEU A 86 8.27 -0.35 -18.19
CA LEU A 86 7.87 -1.65 -17.66
C LEU A 86 8.81 -2.77 -18.09
N ASP A 87 9.32 -2.76 -19.32
CA ASP A 87 10.30 -3.72 -19.82
C ASP A 87 11.60 -3.65 -19.01
N PHE A 88 11.99 -2.45 -18.56
CA PHE A 88 13.11 -2.28 -17.66
C PHE A 88 12.86 -2.90 -16.28
N TYR A 89 11.68 -2.67 -15.69
CA TYR A 89 11.39 -3.10 -14.31
C TYR A 89 10.86 -4.54 -14.19
N TYR A 90 10.30 -5.10 -15.26
CA TYR A 90 9.72 -6.44 -15.33
C TYR A 90 10.19 -7.18 -16.60
N PRO A 91 11.51 -7.36 -16.78
CA PRO A 91 12.08 -7.85 -18.03
C PRO A 91 11.55 -9.24 -18.41
N GLY A 92 11.25 -9.41 -19.70
CA GLY A 92 10.76 -10.66 -20.27
C GLY A 92 9.26 -10.92 -20.05
N THR A 93 8.53 -10.02 -19.41
CA THR A 93 7.06 -10.10 -19.40
C THR A 93 6.47 -9.70 -20.75
N ASP A 94 5.32 -10.28 -21.09
CA ASP A 94 4.53 -9.93 -22.28
C ASP A 94 3.31 -9.09 -21.88
N THR A 95 2.73 -8.34 -22.81
CA THR A 95 1.44 -7.68 -22.57
C THR A 95 0.26 -8.60 -22.90
N GLY A 96 -0.79 -8.56 -22.10
CA GLY A 96 -2.05 -9.26 -22.36
C GLY A 96 -3.29 -8.41 -22.03
N PRO A 97 -4.47 -8.79 -22.53
CA PRO A 97 -5.73 -8.15 -22.18
C PRO A 97 -6.25 -8.67 -20.82
N ALA A 98 -6.89 -7.79 -20.04
CA ALA A 98 -7.66 -8.16 -18.86
C ALA A 98 -8.81 -7.20 -18.63
N ASP A 99 -9.94 -7.73 -18.16
CA ASP A 99 -11.14 -6.99 -17.83
C ASP A 99 -11.82 -7.55 -16.56
N GLY A 100 -13.09 -7.22 -16.37
CA GLY A 100 -13.93 -7.73 -15.28
C GLY A 100 -13.93 -6.84 -14.04
N GLU A 101 -14.49 -7.37 -12.96
CA GLU A 101 -14.62 -6.65 -11.69
C GLU A 101 -13.44 -6.96 -10.75
N VAL A 102 -13.23 -6.04 -9.80
CA VAL A 102 -12.35 -6.17 -8.64
C VAL A 102 -13.18 -5.96 -7.39
N ARG A 103 -12.94 -6.75 -6.35
CA ARG A 103 -13.57 -6.64 -5.03
C ARG A 103 -12.55 -6.14 -4.03
N VAL A 104 -12.75 -4.95 -3.50
CA VAL A 104 -11.84 -4.27 -2.57
C VAL A 104 -12.42 -4.25 -1.17
N LEU A 105 -11.71 -4.83 -0.19
CA LEU A 105 -12.02 -4.63 1.22
C LEU A 105 -11.70 -3.18 1.61
N LEU A 106 -12.68 -2.47 2.15
CA LEU A 106 -12.52 -1.12 2.68
C LEU A 106 -12.22 -1.19 4.19
N THR A 107 -10.94 -1.23 4.55
CA THR A 107 -10.50 -1.45 5.95
C THR A 107 -10.79 -0.27 6.87
N ALA A 108 -11.02 0.92 6.30
CA ALA A 108 -11.40 2.10 7.07
C ALA A 108 -12.80 2.02 7.70
N ASP A 109 -13.66 1.12 7.23
CA ASP A 109 -14.98 0.88 7.80
C ASP A 109 -14.97 -0.33 8.74
N SER A 110 -14.68 -0.08 10.01
CA SER A 110 -14.74 -1.07 11.10
C SER A 110 -16.09 -1.07 11.81
N THR A 111 -17.15 -0.50 11.21
CA THR A 111 -18.45 -0.35 11.87
C THR A 111 -19.32 -1.59 11.70
N PRO A 112 -20.28 -1.85 12.62
CA PRO A 112 -21.17 -3.00 12.49
C PRO A 112 -22.19 -2.89 11.34
N ASP A 113 -22.34 -1.71 10.71
CA ASP A 113 -23.40 -1.42 9.73
C ASP A 113 -22.84 -0.83 8.42
N LEU A 114 -23.35 -1.24 7.26
CA LEU A 114 -23.00 -0.54 6.00
C LEU A 114 -23.81 0.72 5.91
N VAL A 115 -23.22 1.90 6.18
CA VAL A 115 -23.92 3.18 6.13
C VAL A 115 -23.57 3.96 4.87
N VAL A 116 -24.59 4.36 4.10
CA VAL A 116 -24.42 5.21 2.92
C VAL A 116 -25.30 6.45 2.99
N ARG A 117 -24.84 7.54 2.39
CA ARG A 117 -25.63 8.77 2.25
C ARG A 117 -26.77 8.56 1.27
N HIS A 118 -27.95 9.07 1.58
CA HIS A 118 -29.04 9.12 0.60
C HIS A 118 -28.68 10.10 -0.52
N GLN A 119 -28.89 9.69 -1.78
CA GLN A 119 -28.61 10.49 -2.96
C GLN A 119 -29.46 10.04 -4.15
N PRO A 120 -29.62 10.89 -5.20
CA PRO A 120 -30.29 10.49 -6.43
C PRO A 120 -29.65 9.24 -7.05
N GLY A 121 -30.48 8.35 -7.59
CA GLY A 121 -30.03 7.11 -8.24
C GLY A 121 -29.60 6.00 -7.29
N LEU A 122 -29.58 6.23 -5.96
CA LEU A 122 -29.24 5.19 -4.99
C LEU A 122 -30.30 4.07 -4.99
N THR A 123 -29.84 2.84 -5.15
CA THR A 123 -30.68 1.62 -5.16
C THR A 123 -30.08 0.56 -4.24
N LEU A 124 -30.96 -0.22 -3.62
CA LEU A 124 -30.59 -1.40 -2.84
C LEU A 124 -30.22 -2.54 -3.79
N LEU A 125 -29.19 -3.29 -3.45
CA LEU A 125 -28.81 -4.55 -4.09
C LEU A 125 -29.09 -5.71 -3.12
N ASP A 126 -29.66 -6.79 -3.62
CA ASP A 126 -29.98 -7.99 -2.83
C ASP A 126 -28.83 -9.03 -2.79
N GLY A 127 -27.60 -8.65 -3.16
CA GLY A 127 -26.43 -9.55 -3.15
C GLY A 127 -26.40 -10.57 -4.29
N ALA A 128 -27.55 -10.94 -4.88
CA ALA A 128 -27.66 -11.81 -6.05
C ALA A 128 -27.67 -11.04 -7.39
N GLY A 129 -27.56 -9.71 -7.33
CA GLY A 129 -27.56 -8.81 -8.50
C GLY A 129 -28.92 -8.17 -8.79
N GLY A 130 -29.96 -8.50 -8.03
CA GLY A 130 -31.25 -7.81 -8.10
C GLY A 130 -31.15 -6.41 -7.51
N ALA A 131 -31.64 -5.43 -8.26
CA ALA A 131 -31.74 -4.04 -7.81
C ALA A 131 -33.18 -3.73 -7.39
N ALA A 132 -33.34 -3.12 -6.22
CA ALA A 132 -34.62 -2.68 -5.70
C ALA A 132 -34.59 -1.19 -5.37
N VAL A 133 -35.67 -0.49 -5.74
CA VAL A 133 -35.87 0.91 -5.37
C VAL A 133 -35.95 1.02 -3.85
N LEU A 134 -35.29 2.03 -3.29
CA LEU A 134 -35.36 2.34 -1.87
C LEU A 134 -36.72 2.97 -1.53
N PRO A 135 -37.29 2.68 -0.35
CA PRO A 135 -38.53 3.31 0.09
C PRO A 135 -38.46 4.85 0.05
N GLY A 136 -39.54 5.48 -0.41
CA GLY A 136 -39.66 6.94 -0.45
C GLY A 136 -39.81 7.58 0.94
N GLY A 137 -39.65 8.91 0.98
CA GLY A 137 -39.81 9.74 2.18
C GLY A 137 -38.54 10.50 2.55
N VAL A 138 -38.64 11.34 3.59
CA VAL A 138 -37.48 12.11 4.09
C VAL A 138 -36.43 11.12 4.60
N THR A 139 -35.23 11.13 4.03
CA THR A 139 -34.13 10.25 4.44
C THR A 139 -32.80 10.92 4.16
N ASP A 140 -31.90 10.89 5.14
CA ASP A 140 -30.53 11.41 4.99
C ASP A 140 -29.49 10.30 4.80
N GLN A 141 -29.69 9.12 5.40
CA GLN A 141 -28.79 7.97 5.27
C GLN A 141 -29.56 6.65 5.26
N TRP A 142 -28.93 5.64 4.66
CA TRP A 142 -29.38 4.25 4.67
C TRP A 142 -28.33 3.40 5.37
N ARG A 143 -28.77 2.35 6.07
CA ARG A 143 -27.85 1.34 6.56
C ARG A 143 -28.34 -0.09 6.39
N ILE A 144 -27.39 -1.00 6.21
CA ILE A 144 -27.61 -2.45 6.29
C ILE A 144 -26.95 -2.95 7.58
N THR A 145 -27.75 -3.54 8.46
CA THR A 145 -27.30 -4.07 9.75
C THR A 145 -27.43 -5.60 9.73
N PRO A 146 -26.33 -6.36 9.97
CA PRO A 146 -26.40 -7.80 10.13
C PRO A 146 -27.31 -8.21 11.30
N THR A 147 -27.98 -9.34 11.15
CA THR A 147 -28.76 -10.01 12.20
C THR A 147 -28.34 -11.47 12.29
N ALA A 148 -28.82 -12.20 13.32
CA ALA A 148 -28.48 -13.61 13.51
C ALA A 148 -28.85 -14.51 12.31
N THR A 149 -29.86 -14.13 11.52
CA THR A 149 -30.39 -14.94 10.40
C THR A 149 -30.29 -14.24 9.05
N GLY A 150 -29.68 -13.05 8.97
CA GLY A 150 -29.62 -12.28 7.73
C GLY A 150 -29.17 -10.84 7.95
N SER A 151 -29.87 -9.89 7.37
CA SER A 151 -29.63 -8.46 7.53
C SER A 151 -30.93 -7.66 7.43
N VAL A 152 -30.91 -6.41 7.88
CA VAL A 152 -32.05 -5.50 7.75
C VAL A 152 -31.63 -4.18 7.12
N LEU A 153 -32.47 -3.67 6.22
CA LEU A 153 -32.36 -2.31 5.71
C LEU A 153 -33.05 -1.36 6.68
N GLN A 154 -32.36 -0.28 7.02
CA GLN A 154 -32.91 0.79 7.84
C GLN A 154 -32.64 2.15 7.20
N ARG A 155 -33.55 3.10 7.41
CA ARG A 155 -33.37 4.50 7.01
C ARG A 155 -33.18 5.40 8.21
N ARG A 156 -32.36 6.44 8.03
CA ARG A 156 -32.18 7.53 8.98
C ARG A 156 -33.05 8.70 8.60
N THR A 157 -33.71 9.28 9.58
CA THR A 157 -34.43 10.55 9.44
C THR A 157 -33.95 11.51 10.51
N THR A 158 -33.60 12.73 10.10
CA THR A 158 -33.29 13.83 11.02
C THR A 158 -34.37 14.92 10.92
N ARG A 159 -35.10 15.17 12.02
CA ARG A 159 -36.13 16.22 12.09
C ARG A 159 -35.98 17.02 13.38
N GLY A 160 -35.80 18.34 13.26
CA GLY A 160 -35.60 19.22 14.42
C GLY A 160 -34.41 18.81 15.31
N GLY A 161 -33.32 18.31 14.70
CA GLY A 161 -32.14 17.82 15.43
C GLY A 161 -32.26 16.40 15.99
N VAL A 162 -33.45 15.78 15.97
CA VAL A 162 -33.65 14.41 16.46
C VAL A 162 -33.35 13.41 15.34
N VAL A 163 -32.39 12.52 15.61
CA VAL A 163 -32.01 11.42 14.72
C VAL A 163 -32.79 10.17 15.08
N ARG A 164 -33.39 9.51 14.09
CA ARG A 164 -34.06 8.20 14.26
C ARG A 164 -33.71 7.25 13.13
N TRP A 165 -33.40 6.01 13.48
CA TRP A 165 -33.31 4.89 12.55
C TRP A 165 -34.63 4.09 12.57
N ARG A 166 -35.16 3.77 11.39
CA ARG A 166 -36.36 2.95 11.23
C ARG A 166 -36.05 1.74 10.36
N THR A 167 -36.45 0.56 10.81
CA THR A 167 -36.37 -0.67 10.01
C THR A 167 -37.40 -0.65 8.90
N GLU A 168 -36.95 -0.88 7.67
CA GLU A 168 -37.82 -0.92 6.49
C GLU A 168 -38.17 -2.37 6.11
N ARG A 169 -37.15 -3.21 5.91
CA ARG A 169 -37.36 -4.63 5.56
C ARG A 169 -36.11 -5.49 5.82
N PRO A 170 -36.27 -6.82 5.97
CA PRO A 170 -35.17 -7.76 5.86
C PRO A 170 -34.50 -7.69 4.48
N VAL A 171 -33.20 -7.93 4.43
CA VAL A 171 -32.39 -8.05 3.21
C VAL A 171 -31.43 -9.24 3.36
N PRO A 172 -31.07 -9.91 2.26
CA PRO A 172 -30.15 -11.05 2.30
C PRO A 172 -28.74 -10.62 2.73
N VAL A 173 -27.96 -11.61 3.18
CA VAL A 173 -26.52 -11.45 3.41
C VAL A 173 -25.82 -11.12 2.09
N GLY A 174 -24.89 -10.17 2.09
CA GLY A 174 -24.26 -9.68 0.86
C GLY A 174 -25.03 -8.54 0.18
N ALA A 175 -26.16 -8.10 0.74
CA ALA A 175 -26.88 -6.92 0.26
C ALA A 175 -25.99 -5.66 0.30
N GLY A 176 -26.34 -4.68 -0.52
CA GLY A 176 -25.52 -3.51 -0.71
C GLY A 176 -26.22 -2.35 -1.41
N PHE A 177 -25.43 -1.43 -1.93
CA PHE A 177 -25.92 -0.23 -2.62
C PHE A 177 -25.16 0.02 -3.91
N THR A 178 -25.85 0.60 -4.89
CA THR A 178 -25.29 1.24 -6.10
C THR A 178 -26.02 2.55 -6.36
N ALA A 179 -25.45 3.44 -7.16
CA ALA A 179 -26.02 4.75 -7.44
C ALA A 179 -26.10 5.08 -8.95
N GLY A 180 -26.50 4.11 -9.77
CA GLY A 180 -26.80 4.36 -11.20
C GLY A 180 -25.64 4.94 -12.01
N GLY A 181 -24.40 4.54 -11.68
CA GLY A 181 -23.16 5.04 -12.31
C GLY A 181 -22.48 6.19 -11.55
N ALA A 182 -23.17 6.85 -10.62
CA ALA A 182 -22.54 7.78 -9.69
C ALA A 182 -21.80 7.03 -8.56
N PRO A 183 -20.77 7.63 -7.93
CA PRO A 183 -20.15 7.04 -6.75
C PRO A 183 -21.12 6.93 -5.57
N VAL A 184 -21.16 5.78 -4.91
CA VAL A 184 -21.88 5.58 -3.64
C VAL A 184 -21.07 6.23 -2.52
N VAL A 185 -21.69 7.11 -1.74
CA VAL A 185 -21.02 7.78 -0.62
C VAL A 185 -21.15 6.94 0.64
N LEU A 186 -20.07 6.27 1.01
CA LEU A 186 -19.90 5.56 2.28
C LEU A 186 -19.75 6.59 3.41
N VAL A 187 -20.38 6.31 4.54
CA VAL A 187 -20.29 7.12 5.76
C VAL A 187 -19.62 6.27 6.84
N THR A 188 -18.51 6.74 7.38
CA THR A 188 -17.82 6.12 8.52
C THR A 188 -17.61 7.15 9.64
N PRO A 189 -17.19 6.75 10.85
CA PRO A 189 -16.84 7.70 11.92
C PRO A 189 -15.69 8.64 11.54
N ALA A 190 -14.84 8.25 10.59
CA ALA A 190 -13.74 9.07 10.09
C ALA A 190 -14.18 10.10 9.02
N GLY A 191 -15.36 9.95 8.44
CA GLY A 191 -15.91 10.86 7.43
C GLY A 191 -16.66 10.17 6.30
N GLU A 192 -16.89 10.91 5.22
CA GLU A 192 -17.56 10.41 4.01
C GLU A 192 -16.58 10.22 2.86
N ALA A 193 -16.75 9.16 2.08
CA ALA A 193 -15.97 8.90 0.87
C ALA A 193 -16.83 8.28 -0.24
N GLY A 194 -16.63 8.73 -1.48
CA GLY A 194 -17.35 8.23 -2.66
C GLY A 194 -16.63 7.07 -3.33
N TYR A 195 -17.36 6.00 -3.66
CA TYR A 195 -16.84 4.79 -4.30
C TYR A 195 -17.64 4.45 -5.56
N ARG A 196 -16.95 4.24 -6.69
CA ARG A 196 -17.59 3.77 -7.93
C ARG A 196 -18.11 2.34 -7.78
N GLY A 197 -19.04 1.96 -8.66
CA GLY A 197 -19.63 0.63 -8.64
C GLY A 197 -20.56 0.42 -7.46
N ARG A 198 -20.32 -0.63 -6.68
CA ARG A 198 -21.22 -1.14 -5.65
C ARG A 198 -20.50 -1.24 -4.30
N LEU A 199 -21.23 -0.97 -3.22
CA LEU A 199 -20.77 -1.28 -1.85
C LEU A 199 -21.62 -2.40 -1.29
N LEU A 200 -20.99 -3.51 -0.89
CA LEU A 200 -21.66 -4.69 -0.34
C LEU A 200 -21.29 -4.88 1.13
N SER A 201 -22.27 -5.31 1.92
CA SER A 201 -22.08 -5.76 3.30
C SER A 201 -21.95 -7.28 3.31
N VAL A 202 -20.73 -7.79 3.45
CA VAL A 202 -20.44 -9.23 3.38
C VAL A 202 -20.04 -9.78 4.75
N PRO A 203 -20.21 -11.08 5.03
CA PRO A 203 -19.64 -11.70 6.22
C PRO A 203 -18.13 -11.48 6.26
N GLY A 204 -17.60 -11.12 7.42
CA GLY A 204 -16.26 -10.54 7.54
C GLY A 204 -15.57 -10.83 8.86
N SER A 205 -14.43 -10.18 9.07
CA SER A 205 -13.45 -10.46 10.14
C SER A 205 -13.94 -10.25 11.58
N GLU A 206 -15.06 -9.56 11.77
CA GLU A 206 -15.79 -9.45 13.04
C GLU A 206 -17.26 -9.83 12.84
N ALA A 207 -18.16 -8.86 12.62
CA ALA A 207 -19.57 -9.09 12.28
C ALA A 207 -19.82 -9.05 10.76
N ARG A 208 -19.13 -8.15 10.05
CA ARG A 208 -19.22 -7.96 8.59
C ARG A 208 -18.06 -7.10 8.10
N ASP A 209 -17.77 -7.20 6.80
CA ASP A 209 -16.84 -6.34 6.08
C ASP A 209 -17.60 -5.48 5.05
N THR A 210 -17.09 -4.29 4.76
CA THR A 210 -17.54 -3.49 3.60
C THR A 210 -16.65 -3.78 2.40
N VAL A 211 -17.24 -4.29 1.33
CA VAL A 211 -16.53 -4.59 0.07
C VAL A 211 -17.03 -3.71 -1.06
N ASN A 212 -16.11 -2.98 -1.69
CA ASN A 212 -16.38 -2.23 -2.91
C ASN A 212 -16.16 -3.10 -4.14
N VAL A 213 -17.20 -3.29 -4.95
CA VAL A 213 -17.14 -4.07 -6.20
C VAL A 213 -17.32 -3.13 -7.38
N LEU A 214 -16.32 -3.09 -8.26
CA LEU A 214 -16.25 -2.16 -9.39
C LEU A 214 -15.48 -2.73 -10.57
N GLY A 215 -15.66 -2.16 -11.76
CA GLY A 215 -14.90 -2.53 -12.94
C GLY A 215 -13.41 -2.25 -12.78
N LEU A 216 -12.57 -3.07 -13.40
CA LEU A 216 -11.11 -3.01 -13.29
C LEU A 216 -10.55 -1.61 -13.58
N GLU A 217 -11.02 -0.93 -14.62
CA GLU A 217 -10.54 0.42 -14.95
C GLU A 217 -10.93 1.47 -13.90
N ASP A 218 -12.13 1.37 -13.32
CA ASP A 218 -12.55 2.26 -12.23
C ASP A 218 -11.71 2.04 -10.97
N TYR A 219 -11.37 0.78 -10.68
CA TYR A 219 -10.44 0.44 -9.61
C TYR A 219 -9.07 1.09 -9.84
N VAL A 220 -8.50 0.93 -11.04
CA VAL A 220 -7.17 1.46 -11.36
C VAL A 220 -7.15 3.00 -11.27
N ARG A 221 -8.23 3.69 -11.66
CA ARG A 221 -8.36 5.15 -11.47
C ARG A 221 -8.24 5.57 -9.99
N GLY A 222 -8.84 4.80 -9.09
CA GLY A 222 -8.78 5.06 -7.64
C GLY A 222 -7.43 4.72 -6.99
N VAL A 223 -6.60 3.89 -7.64
CA VAL A 223 -5.25 3.52 -7.18
C VAL A 223 -4.19 4.49 -7.70
N VAL A 224 -4.11 4.68 -9.02
CA VAL A 224 -2.99 5.39 -9.68
C VAL A 224 -2.79 6.79 -9.13
N THR A 225 -3.88 7.49 -8.81
CA THR A 225 -3.82 8.88 -8.35
C THR A 225 -3.40 9.02 -6.89
N ARG A 226 -3.45 7.94 -6.11
CA ARG A 226 -2.91 7.88 -4.74
C ARG A 226 -1.46 7.43 -4.73
N GLU A 227 -1.09 6.60 -5.70
CA GLU A 227 0.26 6.04 -5.80
C GLU A 227 1.24 7.01 -6.46
N MET A 228 0.80 7.85 -7.39
CA MET A 228 1.71 8.74 -8.12
C MET A 228 1.15 10.16 -8.34
N PRO A 229 1.98 11.21 -8.19
CA PRO A 229 1.53 12.59 -8.38
C PRO A 229 1.01 12.83 -9.80
N ALA A 230 -0.15 13.46 -9.91
CA ALA A 230 -0.75 13.80 -11.20
C ALA A 230 0.08 14.80 -12.03
N SER A 231 1.08 15.44 -11.43
CA SER A 231 2.03 16.34 -12.10
C SER A 231 3.21 15.60 -12.75
N TRP A 232 3.36 14.30 -12.52
CA TRP A 232 4.42 13.52 -13.15
C TRP A 232 4.13 13.22 -14.62
N PRO A 233 5.16 12.88 -15.42
CA PRO A 233 4.98 12.58 -16.84
C PRO A 233 3.93 11.49 -17.11
N ALA A 234 3.14 11.67 -18.17
CA ALA A 234 2.04 10.77 -18.52
C ALA A 234 2.49 9.31 -18.73
N GLU A 235 3.67 9.09 -19.30
CA GLU A 235 4.24 7.75 -19.52
C GLU A 235 4.55 7.02 -18.21
N ALA A 236 5.00 7.74 -17.17
CA ALA A 236 5.15 7.15 -15.84
C ALA A 236 3.78 6.74 -15.30
N ILE A 237 2.76 7.61 -15.42
CA ILE A 237 1.38 7.36 -14.94
C ILE A 237 0.77 6.16 -15.66
N ALA A 238 1.02 6.02 -16.97
CA ALA A 238 0.64 4.86 -17.75
C ALA A 238 1.34 3.57 -17.28
N ALA A 239 2.64 3.61 -16.99
CA ALA A 239 3.37 2.46 -16.43
C ALA A 239 2.79 2.03 -15.07
N GLN A 240 2.54 2.99 -14.17
CA GLN A 240 1.87 2.74 -12.89
C GLN A 240 0.48 2.15 -13.05
N ALA A 241 -0.31 2.60 -14.04
CA ALA A 241 -1.64 2.06 -14.32
C ALA A 241 -1.59 0.59 -14.75
N VAL A 242 -0.68 0.22 -15.65
CA VAL A 242 -0.50 -1.17 -16.10
C VAL A 242 0.01 -2.06 -14.97
N ALA A 243 1.01 -1.60 -14.20
CA ALA A 243 1.52 -2.33 -13.04
C ALA A 243 0.43 -2.55 -11.99
N ALA A 244 -0.38 -1.52 -11.69
CA ALA A 244 -1.47 -1.63 -10.72
C ALA A 244 -2.60 -2.54 -11.20
N ARG A 245 -2.99 -2.44 -12.48
CA ARG A 245 -3.99 -3.32 -13.11
C ARG A 245 -3.55 -4.78 -13.03
N THR A 246 -2.30 -5.05 -13.37
CA THR A 246 -1.73 -6.39 -13.37
C THR A 246 -1.76 -7.01 -11.97
N TYR A 247 -1.39 -6.23 -10.95
CA TYR A 247 -1.44 -6.64 -9.55
C TYR A 247 -2.87 -7.06 -9.14
N ALA A 248 -3.87 -6.23 -9.45
CA ALA A 248 -5.26 -6.52 -9.12
C ALA A 248 -5.79 -7.78 -9.81
N VAL A 249 -5.46 -7.96 -11.10
CA VAL A 249 -5.86 -9.15 -11.86
C VAL A 249 -5.18 -10.41 -11.31
N ARG A 250 -3.91 -10.32 -10.91
CA ARG A 250 -3.21 -11.42 -10.24
C ARG A 250 -3.82 -11.75 -8.88
N ALA A 251 -4.11 -10.74 -8.05
CA ALA A 251 -4.71 -10.91 -6.74
C ALA A 251 -6.09 -11.59 -6.84
N ARG A 252 -6.91 -11.16 -7.80
CA ARG A 252 -8.20 -11.78 -8.11
C ARG A 252 -8.07 -13.26 -8.45
N ALA A 253 -7.09 -13.66 -9.26
CA ALA A 253 -6.86 -15.06 -9.61
C ALA A 253 -6.51 -15.93 -8.39
N GLY A 254 -5.88 -15.34 -7.36
CA GLY A 254 -5.54 -16.00 -6.10
C GLY A 254 -6.63 -15.92 -5.01
N ALA A 255 -7.75 -15.24 -5.26
CA ALA A 255 -8.76 -14.92 -4.24
C ALA A 255 -10.00 -15.85 -4.28
N ALA A 256 -9.88 -17.03 -4.89
CA ALA A 256 -10.97 -18.00 -4.94
C ALA A 256 -11.50 -18.31 -3.53
N GLY A 257 -12.82 -18.22 -3.34
CA GLY A 257 -13.48 -18.46 -2.06
C GLY A 257 -13.41 -17.31 -1.05
N ARG A 258 -12.71 -16.20 -1.35
CA ARG A 258 -12.67 -15.01 -0.50
C ARG A 258 -13.79 -14.03 -0.88
N ALA A 259 -14.22 -13.22 0.09
CA ALA A 259 -15.20 -12.15 -0.13
C ALA A 259 -14.65 -10.97 -0.94
N TYR A 260 -13.33 -10.79 -0.95
CA TYR A 260 -12.62 -9.71 -1.65
C TYR A 260 -11.32 -10.23 -2.29
N ASP A 261 -10.83 -9.50 -3.31
CA ASP A 261 -9.62 -9.79 -4.07
C ASP A 261 -8.41 -9.03 -3.51
N VAL A 262 -8.62 -7.76 -3.14
CA VAL A 262 -7.59 -6.83 -2.63
C VAL A 262 -8.13 -6.02 -1.46
N CYS A 263 -7.25 -5.29 -0.76
CA CYS A 263 -7.55 -4.37 0.33
C CYS A 263 -7.13 -2.94 -0.03
N ASP A 264 -7.64 -1.94 0.68
CA ASP A 264 -7.41 -0.51 0.40
C ASP A 264 -6.15 0.11 1.06
N THR A 265 -5.29 -0.74 1.65
CA THR A 265 -4.07 -0.31 2.33
C THR A 265 -2.81 -0.70 1.56
N THR A 266 -1.65 -0.24 2.03
CA THR A 266 -0.33 -0.62 1.50
C THR A 266 0.00 -2.10 1.64
N ALA A 267 -0.79 -2.88 2.40
CA ALA A 267 -0.70 -4.34 2.37
C ALA A 267 -1.12 -4.93 1.01
N CYS A 268 -1.95 -4.17 0.28
CA CYS A 268 -2.35 -4.46 -1.09
C CYS A 268 -1.97 -3.26 -1.97
N GLN A 269 -2.91 -2.36 -2.29
CA GLN A 269 -2.65 -1.11 -3.01
C GLN A 269 -3.46 0.01 -2.36
N VAL A 270 -2.91 1.22 -2.30
CA VAL A 270 -3.64 2.35 -1.72
C VAL A 270 -4.80 2.72 -2.63
N TYR A 271 -6.03 2.41 -2.19
CA TYR A 271 -7.24 2.66 -2.96
C TYR A 271 -8.04 3.81 -2.35
N GLY A 272 -8.18 4.90 -3.12
CA GLY A 272 -8.76 6.15 -2.63
C GLY A 272 -10.25 6.36 -2.93
N GLY A 273 -10.89 5.44 -3.65
CA GLY A 273 -12.21 5.66 -4.22
C GLY A 273 -12.24 6.81 -5.25
N ALA A 274 -13.45 7.27 -5.58
CA ALA A 274 -13.69 8.23 -6.66
C ALA A 274 -13.16 9.64 -6.36
N ALA A 275 -13.11 10.02 -5.07
CA ALA A 275 -12.67 11.36 -4.66
C ALA A 275 -11.17 11.61 -4.93
N GLY A 276 -10.39 10.54 -5.09
CA GLY A 276 -8.95 10.63 -5.40
C GLY A 276 -8.64 10.82 -6.88
N GLU A 277 -9.62 10.69 -7.78
CA GLU A 277 -9.36 10.66 -9.22
C GLU A 277 -8.90 12.03 -9.76
N THR A 278 -7.98 12.02 -10.73
CA THR A 278 -7.48 13.22 -11.42
C THR A 278 -7.64 13.05 -12.92
N ALA A 279 -7.68 14.16 -13.66
CA ALA A 279 -7.78 14.11 -15.12
C ALA A 279 -6.57 13.41 -15.76
N ALA A 280 -5.35 13.72 -15.30
CA ALA A 280 -4.12 13.08 -15.79
C ALA A 280 -4.09 11.58 -15.49
N GLY A 281 -4.43 11.17 -14.27
CA GLY A 281 -4.54 9.76 -13.91
C GLY A 281 -5.58 9.03 -14.75
N SER A 282 -6.77 9.61 -14.90
CA SER A 282 -7.86 9.02 -15.70
C SER A 282 -7.49 8.89 -17.18
N ALA A 283 -6.75 9.86 -17.73
CA ALA A 283 -6.27 9.81 -19.11
C ALA A 283 -5.26 8.67 -19.30
N ALA A 284 -4.28 8.52 -18.41
CA ALA A 284 -3.28 7.45 -18.47
C ALA A 284 -3.91 6.05 -18.29
N VAL A 285 -4.89 5.91 -17.39
CA VAL A 285 -5.67 4.67 -17.24
C VAL A 285 -6.40 4.34 -18.53
N SER A 286 -7.07 5.33 -19.14
CA SER A 286 -7.80 5.14 -20.39
C SER A 286 -6.87 4.81 -21.57
N ALA A 287 -5.69 5.42 -21.64
CA ALA A 287 -4.68 5.17 -22.68
C ALA A 287 -4.06 3.76 -22.59
N THR A 288 -4.14 3.11 -21.42
CA THR A 288 -3.62 1.75 -21.17
C THR A 288 -4.72 0.75 -20.83
N ALA A 289 -5.98 1.08 -21.14
CA ALA A 289 -7.14 0.31 -20.71
C ALA A 289 -7.02 -1.15 -21.12
N GLY A 290 -7.34 -2.05 -20.19
CA GLY A 290 -7.29 -3.49 -20.38
C GLY A 290 -5.89 -4.08 -20.54
N THR A 291 -4.81 -3.29 -20.53
CA THR A 291 -3.45 -3.82 -20.71
C THR A 291 -2.84 -4.23 -19.36
N VAL A 292 -2.36 -5.47 -19.28
CA VAL A 292 -1.61 -6.03 -18.15
C VAL A 292 -0.30 -6.66 -18.59
N LEU A 293 0.61 -6.89 -17.65
CA LEU A 293 1.81 -7.70 -17.86
C LEU A 293 1.52 -9.17 -17.52
N THR A 294 2.07 -10.07 -18.31
CA THR A 294 1.90 -11.52 -18.18
C THR A 294 3.25 -12.21 -18.24
N TRP A 295 3.35 -13.34 -17.57
CA TRP A 295 4.49 -14.25 -17.64
C TRP A 295 3.95 -15.66 -17.82
N GLN A 296 4.35 -16.33 -18.90
CA GLN A 296 3.86 -17.66 -19.27
C GLN A 296 2.32 -17.73 -19.30
N GLY A 297 1.69 -16.70 -19.86
CA GLY A 297 0.22 -16.61 -19.99
C GLY A 297 -0.55 -16.28 -18.71
N ALA A 298 0.12 -16.19 -17.56
CA ALA A 298 -0.50 -15.79 -16.30
C ALA A 298 -0.18 -14.32 -15.94
N PRO A 299 -1.07 -13.58 -15.25
CA PRO A 299 -0.77 -12.24 -14.76
C PRO A 299 0.52 -12.18 -13.94
N ALA A 300 1.46 -11.31 -14.33
CA ALA A 300 2.77 -11.19 -13.69
C ALA A 300 2.65 -10.59 -12.27
N LEU A 301 3.62 -10.88 -11.40
CA LEU A 301 3.75 -10.19 -10.12
C LEU A 301 4.41 -8.81 -10.32
N THR A 302 3.62 -7.75 -10.33
CA THR A 302 4.09 -6.37 -10.59
C THR A 302 4.26 -5.57 -9.29
N MET A 303 5.26 -5.93 -8.48
CA MET A 303 5.57 -5.15 -7.27
C MET A 303 6.19 -3.81 -7.62
N TYR A 304 5.86 -2.75 -6.86
CA TYR A 304 6.41 -1.42 -7.04
C TYR A 304 6.49 -0.68 -5.71
N SER A 305 7.42 0.26 -5.60
CA SER A 305 7.56 1.10 -4.41
C SER A 305 8.09 2.50 -4.75
N SER A 306 8.02 3.42 -3.79
CA SER A 306 8.40 4.82 -4.01
C SER A 306 9.79 4.95 -4.64
N SER A 307 10.81 4.36 -4.03
CA SER A 307 12.18 4.38 -4.54
C SER A 307 12.90 3.09 -4.18
N ASN A 308 13.62 2.50 -5.15
CA ASN A 308 14.45 1.33 -4.90
C ASN A 308 15.88 1.70 -4.46
N GLY A 309 16.22 2.99 -4.40
CA GLY A 309 17.52 3.46 -3.93
C GLY A 309 18.66 3.29 -4.93
N GLY A 310 18.35 3.09 -6.22
CA GLY A 310 19.32 2.87 -7.29
C GLY A 310 19.59 1.40 -7.62
N ARG A 311 18.90 0.46 -6.95
CA ARG A 311 18.97 -0.97 -7.25
C ARG A 311 17.73 -1.72 -6.77
N SER A 312 17.06 -2.44 -7.66
CA SER A 312 15.99 -3.36 -7.27
C SER A 312 16.55 -4.63 -6.61
N LEU A 313 15.80 -5.23 -5.70
CA LEU A 313 16.04 -6.54 -5.15
C LEU A 313 15.26 -7.59 -5.94
N GLY A 314 15.91 -8.71 -6.28
CA GLY A 314 15.25 -9.82 -6.95
C GLY A 314 14.27 -10.59 -6.05
N VAL A 315 13.46 -11.47 -6.63
CA VAL A 315 12.62 -12.42 -5.89
C VAL A 315 12.88 -13.84 -6.38
N ASP A 316 13.25 -14.72 -5.46
CA ASP A 316 13.49 -16.12 -5.76
C ASP A 316 12.27 -16.77 -6.43
N GLY A 317 12.52 -17.46 -7.54
CA GLY A 317 11.47 -18.12 -8.32
C GLY A 317 10.65 -17.19 -9.23
N ILE A 318 10.96 -15.90 -9.30
CA ILE A 318 10.26 -14.93 -10.17
C ILE A 318 11.27 -14.26 -11.13
N PRO A 319 11.51 -14.82 -12.33
CA PRO A 319 12.59 -14.40 -13.22
C PRO A 319 12.54 -12.96 -13.72
N TYR A 320 11.37 -12.33 -13.71
CA TYR A 320 11.16 -10.94 -14.13
C TYR A 320 11.17 -9.95 -12.96
N LEU A 321 11.38 -10.39 -11.72
CA LEU A 321 11.68 -9.52 -10.58
C LEU A 321 13.14 -9.73 -10.20
N VAL A 322 14.00 -8.96 -10.84
CA VAL A 322 15.44 -9.16 -10.82
C VAL A 322 16.15 -8.16 -9.92
N ASP A 323 17.32 -8.60 -9.43
CA ASP A 323 18.28 -7.74 -8.77
C ASP A 323 19.09 -6.98 -9.82
N GLN A 324 18.78 -5.69 -10.04
CA GLN A 324 19.43 -4.90 -11.09
C GLN A 324 19.65 -3.45 -10.68
N ARG A 325 20.68 -2.84 -11.26
CA ARG A 325 20.96 -1.40 -11.09
C ARG A 325 19.84 -0.59 -11.74
N ASP A 326 19.37 0.42 -11.03
CA ASP A 326 18.40 1.40 -11.51
C ASP A 326 19.06 2.78 -11.63
N PRO A 327 19.53 3.17 -12.83
CA PRO A 327 20.11 4.49 -13.03
C PRO A 327 19.08 5.61 -13.00
N TRP A 328 17.78 5.31 -13.09
CA TRP A 328 16.71 6.30 -13.11
C TRP A 328 16.29 6.74 -11.71
N ASP A 329 16.47 5.90 -10.70
CA ASP A 329 16.12 6.23 -9.31
C ASP A 329 17.02 7.32 -8.71
N ASP A 330 18.29 7.42 -9.16
CA ASP A 330 19.20 8.52 -8.84
C ASP A 330 18.85 9.79 -9.64
N TRP A 331 17.68 10.33 -9.32
CA TRP A 331 17.10 11.50 -9.96
C TRP A 331 16.97 12.63 -8.94
N ALA A 332 17.39 13.85 -9.29
CA ALA A 332 17.47 14.95 -8.33
C ALA A 332 16.13 15.28 -7.60
N PRO A 333 14.96 15.19 -8.24
CA PRO A 333 13.65 15.27 -7.59
C PRO A 333 13.27 14.10 -6.68
N ASN A 334 14.05 13.02 -6.59
CA ASN A 334 13.81 11.89 -5.69
C ASN A 334 14.46 12.12 -4.32
N PRO A 335 13.72 12.59 -3.29
CA PRO A 335 14.26 12.80 -1.95
C PRO A 335 14.45 11.48 -1.17
N ASN A 336 14.13 10.35 -1.80
CA ASN A 336 14.17 9.03 -1.20
C ASN A 336 15.29 8.17 -1.74
N HIS A 337 15.99 8.62 -2.79
CA HIS A 337 17.17 7.92 -3.30
C HIS A 337 18.17 7.67 -2.17
N THR A 338 18.42 8.70 -1.35
CA THR A 338 19.18 8.62 -0.10
C THR A 338 18.41 9.25 1.06
N TRP A 339 18.67 8.80 2.28
CA TRP A 339 18.09 9.37 3.50
C TRP A 339 19.01 9.22 4.70
N MET A 340 18.73 9.99 5.76
CA MET A 340 19.40 9.92 7.04
C MET A 340 18.37 9.85 8.17
N ARG A 341 18.62 9.00 9.17
CA ARG A 341 17.77 8.87 10.35
C ARG A 341 18.63 8.88 11.61
N ARG A 342 18.20 9.64 12.62
CA ARG A 342 18.77 9.60 13.98
C ARG A 342 17.78 8.92 14.90
N ILE A 343 18.25 7.93 15.64
CA ILE A 343 17.46 7.14 16.60
C ILE A 343 18.11 7.33 17.96
N ALA A 344 17.31 7.70 18.96
CA ALA A 344 17.81 7.75 20.32
C ALA A 344 18.09 6.32 20.79
N ASP A 345 19.23 6.10 21.43
CA ASP A 345 19.52 4.87 22.18
C ASP A 345 18.35 4.46 23.07
N SER A 346 17.78 5.40 23.83
CA SER A 346 16.62 5.18 24.69
C SER A 346 15.40 4.62 23.96
N THR A 347 15.24 4.90 22.66
CA THR A 347 14.18 4.31 21.83
C THR A 347 14.44 2.83 21.57
N LEU A 348 15.69 2.45 21.29
CA LEU A 348 16.09 1.06 21.10
C LEU A 348 16.00 0.27 22.41
N GLU A 349 16.46 0.86 23.51
CA GLU A 349 16.41 0.29 24.85
C GLU A 349 14.97 0.06 25.32
N SER A 350 14.08 1.03 25.11
CA SER A 350 12.66 0.89 25.46
C SER A 350 11.96 -0.17 24.61
N ARG A 351 12.33 -0.30 23.33
CA ARG A 351 11.69 -1.25 22.40
C ARG A 351 12.17 -2.68 22.62
N TRP A 352 13.44 -2.86 23.00
CA TRP A 352 14.07 -4.15 23.28
C TRP A 352 14.76 -4.12 24.65
N PRO A 353 14.01 -4.14 25.77
CA PRO A 353 14.52 -3.90 27.12
C PRO A 353 15.57 -4.90 27.60
N ALA A 354 15.60 -6.11 27.02
CA ALA A 354 16.62 -7.11 27.31
C ALA A 354 18.05 -6.67 26.96
N VAL A 355 18.22 -5.63 26.14
CA VAL A 355 19.55 -5.10 25.80
C VAL A 355 20.20 -4.34 26.97
N GLY A 356 19.42 -3.81 27.92
CA GLY A 356 19.92 -2.88 28.94
C GLY A 356 20.38 -1.56 28.31
N GLU A 357 21.46 -0.96 28.83
CA GLU A 357 22.06 0.25 28.23
C GLU A 357 22.78 -0.14 26.92
N LEU A 358 22.43 0.50 25.81
CA LEU A 358 22.96 0.18 24.49
C LEU A 358 24.43 0.62 24.39
N THR A 359 25.32 -0.34 24.10
CA THR A 359 26.76 -0.10 23.94
C THR A 359 27.26 -0.34 22.52
N GLY A 360 26.46 -0.99 21.67
CA GLY A 360 26.84 -1.18 20.27
C GLY A 360 25.73 -1.70 19.36
N VAL A 361 25.88 -1.43 18.07
CA VAL A 361 25.00 -1.95 17.02
C VAL A 361 25.86 -2.61 15.94
N ARG A 362 25.53 -3.86 15.57
CA ARG A 362 26.23 -4.60 14.53
C ARG A 362 25.24 -5.05 13.44
N VAL A 363 25.54 -4.74 12.18
CA VAL A 363 24.85 -5.34 11.04
C VAL A 363 25.34 -6.78 10.86
N LEU A 364 24.41 -7.74 10.70
CA LEU A 364 24.75 -9.16 10.66
C LEU A 364 24.99 -9.69 9.25
N ALA A 365 24.10 -9.36 8.31
CA ALA A 365 24.16 -9.82 6.94
C ALA A 365 23.39 -8.87 6.02
N ARG A 366 23.65 -8.97 4.71
CA ARG A 366 23.02 -8.15 3.67
C ARG A 366 22.68 -8.97 2.43
N GLU A 367 21.78 -8.46 1.60
CA GLU A 367 21.33 -9.05 0.34
C GLU A 367 21.21 -7.99 -0.78
N GLY A 368 21.24 -8.46 -2.03
CA GLY A 368 20.98 -7.64 -3.22
C GLY A 368 22.10 -6.69 -3.67
N GLY A 369 23.24 -6.64 -2.97
CA GLY A 369 24.41 -5.86 -3.40
C GLY A 369 24.19 -4.34 -3.47
N GLY A 370 25.10 -3.63 -4.14
CA GLY A 370 25.13 -2.16 -4.19
C GLY A 370 25.94 -1.53 -3.03
N GLU A 371 25.69 -0.24 -2.73
CA GLU A 371 26.38 0.46 -1.65
C GLU A 371 26.24 -0.29 -0.31
N TRP A 372 27.37 -0.41 0.41
CA TRP A 372 27.52 -1.18 1.65
C TRP A 372 27.23 -2.69 1.56
N GLY A 373 27.02 -3.24 0.36
CA GLY A 373 26.64 -4.64 0.17
C GLY A 373 25.13 -4.89 0.21
N GLY A 374 24.30 -3.83 0.21
CA GLY A 374 22.85 -3.94 0.01
C GLY A 374 21.99 -3.93 1.26
N ARG A 375 20.80 -4.52 1.15
CA ARG A 375 19.71 -4.49 2.14
C ARG A 375 20.07 -5.30 3.37
N VAL A 376 19.95 -4.73 4.56
CA VAL A 376 20.27 -5.41 5.82
C VAL A 376 19.23 -6.50 6.10
N LEU A 377 19.71 -7.70 6.48
CA LEU A 377 18.85 -8.82 6.88
C LEU A 377 18.56 -8.81 8.39
N GLY A 378 19.53 -8.41 9.20
CA GLY A 378 19.38 -8.31 10.65
C GLY A 378 20.45 -7.47 11.31
N VAL A 379 20.13 -6.97 12.51
CA VAL A 379 21.05 -6.24 13.38
C VAL A 379 21.16 -6.93 14.73
N ARG A 380 22.34 -6.86 15.34
CA ARG A 380 22.55 -7.23 16.75
C ARG A 380 22.75 -5.98 17.57
N LEU A 381 21.84 -5.75 18.51
CA LEU A 381 21.96 -4.74 19.54
C LEU A 381 22.75 -5.35 20.70
N VAL A 382 23.78 -4.65 21.15
CA VAL A 382 24.67 -5.07 22.23
C VAL A 382 24.54 -4.04 23.35
N GLY A 383 24.30 -4.50 24.56
CA GLY A 383 24.20 -3.62 25.72
C GLY A 383 24.58 -4.30 27.02
N THR A 384 24.42 -3.60 28.13
CA THR A 384 24.82 -4.06 29.46
C THR A 384 23.98 -5.24 29.97
N GLY A 385 22.74 -5.37 29.50
CA GLY A 385 21.84 -6.49 29.84
C GLY A 385 22.05 -7.74 28.99
N GLY A 386 22.75 -7.61 27.86
CA GLY A 386 23.01 -8.71 26.94
C GLY A 386 22.95 -8.28 25.47
N THR A 387 22.63 -9.24 24.60
CA THR A 387 22.50 -8.98 23.16
C THR A 387 21.12 -9.38 22.65
N VAL A 388 20.53 -8.54 21.79
CA VAL A 388 19.27 -8.82 21.10
C VAL A 388 19.54 -8.84 19.60
N THR A 389 19.14 -9.92 18.92
CA THR A 389 19.18 -9.99 17.45
C THR A 389 17.80 -9.62 16.92
N VAL A 390 17.75 -8.60 16.07
CA VAL A 390 16.52 -8.04 15.51
C VAL A 390 16.53 -8.21 14.00
N PRO A 391 15.55 -8.91 13.40
CA PRO A 391 15.36 -8.92 11.96
C PRO A 391 15.18 -7.50 11.42
N ALA A 392 15.79 -7.18 10.28
CA ALA A 392 15.75 -5.82 9.76
C ALA A 392 14.34 -5.37 9.33
N ALA A 393 13.46 -6.31 8.97
CA ALA A 393 12.05 -6.03 8.72
C ALA A 393 11.34 -5.55 9.99
N GLU A 394 11.59 -6.19 11.13
CA GLU A 394 11.09 -5.76 12.44
C GLU A 394 11.67 -4.40 12.84
N LEU A 395 12.98 -4.19 12.63
CA LEU A 395 13.63 -2.91 12.91
C LEU A 395 13.01 -1.77 12.08
N LYS A 396 12.82 -2.00 10.78
CA LYS A 396 12.17 -1.04 9.86
C LYS A 396 10.77 -0.69 10.37
N ALA A 397 9.98 -1.71 10.67
CA ALA A 397 8.62 -1.59 11.21
C ALA A 397 8.58 -0.76 12.50
N ALA A 398 9.39 -1.15 13.48
CA ALA A 398 9.38 -0.57 14.81
C ALA A 398 9.89 0.87 14.85
N LEU A 399 10.80 1.24 13.94
CA LEU A 399 11.45 2.55 13.93
C LEU A 399 10.97 3.48 12.82
N GLY A 400 10.03 3.02 11.98
CA GLY A 400 9.52 3.76 10.83
C GLY A 400 10.61 4.09 9.82
N LEU A 401 11.52 3.15 9.54
CA LEU A 401 12.56 3.36 8.53
C LEU A 401 11.94 3.27 7.13
N LYS A 402 12.49 4.05 6.18
CA LYS A 402 12.04 4.03 4.79
C LYS A 402 12.31 2.68 4.11
N GLU A 403 13.47 2.08 4.40
CA GLU A 403 13.95 0.84 3.80
C GLU A 403 14.97 0.15 4.73
N ARG A 404 15.28 -1.12 4.48
CA ARG A 404 16.33 -1.92 5.15
C ARG A 404 17.73 -1.72 4.55
N TRP A 405 17.88 -0.96 3.47
CA TRP A 405 19.16 -0.63 2.83
C TRP A 405 19.77 0.57 3.53
N PHE A 406 20.47 0.27 4.62
CA PHE A 406 21.14 1.30 5.41
C PHE A 406 22.48 0.82 5.94
N THR A 407 23.29 1.77 6.39
CA THR A 407 24.47 1.53 7.23
C THR A 407 24.38 2.37 8.50
N VAL A 408 25.05 1.90 9.55
CA VAL A 408 25.20 2.65 10.79
C VAL A 408 26.46 3.49 10.66
N VAL A 409 26.33 4.82 10.55
CA VAL A 409 27.47 5.72 10.30
C VAL A 409 28.15 6.23 11.57
N GLY A 410 27.57 5.94 12.74
CA GLY A 410 28.15 6.28 14.04
C GLY A 410 27.10 6.52 15.11
N ALA A 411 27.58 6.77 16.32
CA ALA A 411 26.77 7.20 17.44
C ALA A 411 27.33 8.50 18.05
N ARG A 412 26.46 9.47 18.34
CA ARG A 412 26.86 10.78 18.87
C ARG A 412 26.10 11.10 20.14
N ARG A 413 26.80 11.53 21.20
CA ARG A 413 26.15 11.94 22.46
C ARG A 413 25.07 13.00 22.20
N ARG A 414 23.96 12.82 22.91
CA ARG A 414 22.84 13.75 23.04
C ARG A 414 23.23 14.76 24.11
N TRP A 415 23.16 16.03 23.74
CA TRP A 415 23.38 17.14 24.69
C TRP A 415 22.16 17.32 25.58
#